data_AF-A0A832IT86-F1
#
_entry.id   AF-A0A832IT86-F1
#
_cell.length_a   1.000
_cell.length_b   1.000
_cell.length_c   1.000
_cell.angle_alpha   90.00
_cell.angle_beta   90.00
_cell.angle_gamma   90.00
#
_symmetry.space_group_name_H-M   'P 1'
#
loop_
_entity.id
_entity.type
_entity.pdbx_description
1 polymer ?
#
loop_
_entity_poly.entity_id
_entity_poly.type
_entity_poly.pdbx_seq_one_letter_code
_entity_poly.pdbx_strand_id
1 'polypeptide(L)' 'MKLTFTDEAWDEYLYWQVKDKKVLRKINTLIKDTKRDPFDGLGKP' A
#
# COMPACT_ATOMS: atom_id res chain seq x y z
N MET A 1 13.09 -7.21 1.03
CA MET A 1 12.92 -5.76 0.86
C MET A 1 12.25 -5.18 2.11
N LYS A 2 12.80 -4.11 2.71
CA LYS A 2 12.15 -3.43 3.84
C LYS A 2 11.04 -2.53 3.30
N LEU A 3 9.90 -2.46 4.00
CA LEU A 3 8.83 -1.50 3.70
C LEU A 3 9.08 -0.25 4.53
N THR A 4 9.17 0.90 3.88
CA THR A 4 9.41 2.19 4.51
C THR A 4 8.35 3.16 4.01
N PHE A 5 7.77 3.92 4.93
CA PHE A 5 6.83 5.00 4.63
C PHE A 5 7.52 6.33 4.96
N THR A 6 7.13 7.40 4.25
CA THR A 6 7.33 8.76 4.77
C THR A 6 6.29 9.02 5.85
N ASP A 7 6.47 10.08 6.63
CA ASP A 7 5.52 10.43 7.69
C ASP A 7 4.12 10.72 7.11
N GLU A 8 4.05 11.43 5.97
CA GLU A 8 2.79 11.73 5.30
C GLU A 8 2.09 10.45 4.81
N ALA A 9 2.85 9.54 4.18
CA ALA A 9 2.31 8.27 3.70
C ALA A 9 1.83 7.38 4.84
N TRP A 10 2.50 7.44 5.99
CA TRP A 10 2.08 6.72 7.19
C TRP A 10 0.78 7.27 7.77
N ASP A 11 0.64 8.60 7.85
CA ASP A 11 -0.59 9.25 8.29
C ASP A 11 -1.78 8.94 7.37
N GLU A 12 -1.58 8.98 6.05
CA GLU A 12 -2.60 8.56 5.09
C GLU A 12 -2.97 7.07 5.26
N TYR A 13 -1.98 6.21 5.49
CA TYR A 13 -2.23 4.79 5.76
C TYR A 13 -3.10 4.59 7.00
N LEU A 14 -2.80 5.29 8.10
CA LEU A 14 -3.60 5.26 9.34
C LEU A 14 -5.00 5.82 9.13
N TYR A 15 -5.14 6.93 8.39
CA TYR A 15 -6.43 7.51 8.04
C TYR A 15 -7.34 6.48 7.36
N TRP A 16 -6.81 5.71 6.40
CA TRP A 16 -7.58 4.68 5.70
C TRP A 16 -7.98 3.50 6.59
N GLN A 17 -7.24 3.21 7.67
CA GLN A 17 -7.64 2.15 8.62
C GLN A 17 -8.96 2.45 9.32
N VAL A 18 -9.18 3.72 9.66
CA VAL A 18 -10.39 4.19 10.34
C VAL A 18 -11.49 4.50 9.34
N LYS A 19 -11.13 5.09 8.19
CA LYS A 19 -12.11 5.60 7.22
C LYS A 19 -12.73 4.52 6.34
N ASP A 20 -11.90 3.68 5.70
CA ASP A 20 -12.38 2.64 4.79
C ASP A 20 -11.41 1.45 4.67
N LYS A 21 -11.80 0.35 5.30
CA LYS A 21 -11.03 -0.91 5.27
C LYS A 21 -10.92 -1.52 3.87
N LYS A 22 -11.82 -1.21 2.93
CA LYS A 22 -11.68 -1.68 1.53
C LYS A 22 -10.50 -1.01 0.85
N VAL A 23 -10.30 0.28 1.06
CA VAL A 23 -9.13 1.02 0.53
C VAL A 23 -7.86 0.49 1.18
N LEU A 24 -7.84 0.33 2.50
CA LEU A 24 -6.70 -0.26 3.22
C LEU A 24 -6.29 -1.63 2.66
N ARG A 25 -7.27 -2.51 2.39
CA ARG A 25 -7.01 -3.83 1.79
C ARG A 25 -6.37 -3.72 0.41
N LYS A 26 -6.82 -2.78 -0.44
CA LYS A 26 -6.21 -2.55 -1.76
C LYS A 26 -4.76 -2.08 -1.63
N ILE A 27 -4.48 -1.13 -0.73
CA ILE A 27 -3.12 -0.65 -0.45
C ILE A 27 -2.22 -1.83 -0.03
N ASN A 28 -2.68 -2.66 0.90
CA ASN A 28 -1.93 -3.83 1.35
C ASN A 28 -1.69 -4.85 0.23
N THR A 29 -2.66 -5.06 -0.66
CA THR A 29 -2.50 -5.94 -1.83
C THR A 29 -1.45 -5.38 -2.78
N LEU A 30 -1.49 -4.09 -3.10
CA LEU A 30 -0.50 -3.46 -4.00
C LEU A 30 0.91 -3.54 -3.40
N ILE A 31 1.08 -3.19 -2.12
CA ILE A 31 2.37 -3.29 -1.42
C ILE A 31 2.92 -4.72 -1.47
N LYS A 32 2.06 -5.73 -1.28
CA LYS A 32 2.47 -7.14 -1.36
C LYS A 32 2.88 -7.53 -2.77
N ASP A 33 2.19 -7.02 -3.78
CA ASP A 33 2.48 -7.32 -5.18
C ASP A 33 3.80 -6.68 -5.63
N THR A 34 4.02 -5.39 -5.35
CA THR A 34 5.27 -4.68 -5.64
C THR A 34 6.48 -5.31 -4.94
N LYS A 35 6.29 -5.92 -3.77
CA LYS A 35 7.36 -6.68 -3.09
C LYS A 35 7.75 -7.97 -3.82
N ARG A 36 6.83 -8.55 -4.58
CA ARG A 36 7.03 -9.77 -5.36
C ARG A 36 7.58 -9.42 -6.75
N ASP A 37 6.94 -8.47 -7.43
CA ASP A 37 7.33 -7.96 -8.73
C ASP A 37 7.20 -6.43 -8.76
N PRO A 38 8.30 -5.68 -8.65
CA PRO A 38 8.24 -4.23 -8.47
C PRO A 38 7.72 -3.44 -9.67
N PHE A 39 7.85 -3.98 -10.89
CA PHE A 39 7.55 -3.26 -12.13
C PHE A 39 6.61 -4.04 -13.06
N ASP A 40 6.00 -5.12 -12.57
CA ASP A 40 4.97 -5.88 -13.25
C ASP A 40 3.83 -6.20 -12.25
N GLY A 41 2.64 -6.49 -12.76
CA GLY A 41 1.50 -6.89 -11.94
C GLY A 41 0.39 -5.84 -11.76
N LEU A 42 -0.24 -5.85 -10.58
CA LEU A 42 -1.49 -5.16 -10.30
C LEU A 42 -1.31 -3.66 -10.17
N GLY A 43 -2.18 -2.90 -10.82
CA GLY A 43 -2.20 -1.44 -10.75
C GLY A 43 -1.68 -0.73 -12.00
N LYS A 44 -1.29 -1.49 -13.04
CA LYS A 44 -0.66 -0.97 -14.26
C LYS A 44 0.64 -0.19 -13.93
N PRO A 45 1.67 -0.89 -13.42
CA PRO A 45 2.97 -0.29 -13.13
C PRO A 45 3.62 0.36 -14.37
#